data_AF-A0A558C4T1-F1
#
_entry.id   AF-A0A558C4T1-F1
#
_cell.length_a   1.000
_cell.length_b   1.000
_cell.length_c   1.000
_cell.angle_alpha   90.00
_cell.angle_beta   90.00
_cell.angle_gamma   90.00
#
_symmetry.space_group_name_H-M   'P 1'
#
loop_
_entity.id
_entity.type
_entity.pdbx_description
1 polymer ?
#
loop_
_entity_poly.entity_id
_entity_poly.type
_entity_poly.pdbx_seq_one_letter_code
_entity_poly.pdbx_strand_id
1 'polypeptide(L)'
;MQPVHRSSALLHLAVVAACLLLAAYLPTWRKLWFVAESGHFGGGNLCLWLLLLGLYRRWRWALGLTYAYVLLQLGVAGYILLLNSTTGGPTLGFALISGLNVVGLLVLYQSGALHRYLGSSPISAFE
;
A
#
# COMPACT_ATOMS: atom_id res chain seq x y z
N MET A 1 22.75 4.27 -24.01
CA MET A 1 21.72 5.25 -23.54
C MET A 1 20.53 4.49 -22.93
N GLN A 2 20.53 4.21 -21.61
CA GLN A 2 19.35 3.66 -20.90
C GLN A 2 19.22 4.13 -19.41
N PRO A 3 19.30 5.43 -19.06
CA PRO A 3 19.00 5.86 -17.68
C PRO A 3 17.52 6.13 -17.41
N VAL A 4 16.71 6.46 -18.43
CA VAL A 4 15.37 7.05 -18.24
C VAL A 4 14.38 6.08 -17.58
N HIS A 5 14.39 4.79 -17.94
CA HIS A 5 13.41 3.82 -17.46
C HIS A 5 13.57 3.38 -15.99
N ARG A 6 14.77 3.47 -15.42
CA ARG A 6 14.97 3.11 -14.00
C ARG A 6 14.44 4.19 -13.05
N SER A 7 14.55 5.46 -13.46
CA SER A 7 14.08 6.59 -12.66
C SER A 7 12.56 6.58 -12.46
N SER A 8 11.79 6.26 -13.50
CA SER A 8 10.32 6.23 -13.42
C SER A 8 9.80 5.06 -12.57
N ALA A 9 10.44 3.89 -12.62
CA ALA A 9 10.06 2.76 -11.78
C ALA A 9 10.25 3.05 -10.28
N LEU A 10 11.38 3.67 -9.91
CA LEU A 10 11.65 4.07 -8.53
C LEU A 10 10.66 5.14 -8.05
N LEU A 11 10.28 6.09 -8.90
CA LEU A 11 9.26 7.09 -8.58
C LEU A 11 7.90 6.44 -8.32
N HIS A 12 7.45 5.51 -9.18
CA HIS A 12 6.20 4.80 -8.95
C HIS A 12 6.23 3.98 -7.65
N LEU A 13 7.36 3.35 -7.35
CA LEU A 13 7.56 2.58 -6.13
C LEU A 13 7.55 3.49 -4.89
N ALA A 14 8.14 4.68 -4.98
CA ALA A 14 8.09 5.71 -3.95
C ALA A 14 6.66 6.24 -3.74
N VAL A 15 5.88 6.44 -4.81
CA VAL A 15 4.46 6.84 -4.71
C VAL A 15 3.64 5.76 -4.01
N VAL A 16 3.78 4.49 -4.42
CA VAL A 16 3.13 3.35 -3.76
C VAL A 16 3.51 3.29 -2.28
N ALA A 17 4.80 3.41 -1.98
CA ALA A 17 5.30 3.43 -0.61
C ALA A 17 4.72 4.59 0.21
N ALA A 18 4.66 5.79 -0.38
CA ALA A 18 4.07 6.96 0.25
C ALA A 18 2.59 6.76 0.53
N CYS A 19 1.81 6.23 -0.42
CA CYS A 19 0.40 5.91 -0.22
C CYS A 19 0.19 4.91 0.92
N LEU A 20 0.97 3.83 0.94
CA LEU A 20 0.91 2.78 1.97
C LEU A 20 1.30 3.31 3.35
N LEU A 21 2.39 4.08 3.45
CA LEU A 21 2.83 4.69 4.70
C LEU A 21 1.81 5.70 5.20
N LEU A 22 1.30 6.57 4.33
CA LEU A 22 0.31 7.57 4.72
C LEU A 22 -0.97 6.90 5.21
N ALA A 23 -1.42 5.82 4.56
CA ALA A 23 -2.55 5.03 5.01
C ALA A 23 -2.32 4.37 6.38
N ALA A 24 -1.10 3.87 6.64
CA ALA A 24 -0.74 3.23 7.90
C ALA A 24 -0.61 4.22 9.08
N TYR A 25 -0.12 5.44 8.82
CA TYR A 25 0.09 6.46 9.86
C TYR A 25 -1.11 7.40 10.07
N LEU A 26 -2.05 7.49 9.12
CA LEU A 26 -3.25 8.32 9.24
C LEU A 26 -4.03 8.08 10.56
N PRO A 27 -4.26 6.82 10.97
CA PRO A 27 -4.97 6.51 12.22
C PRO A 27 -4.21 6.96 13.46
N THR A 28 -2.88 6.97 13.42
CA THR A 28 -2.03 7.44 14.53
C THR A 28 -2.15 8.95 14.69
N TRP A 29 -2.22 9.69 13.59
CA TRP A 29 -2.31 11.16 13.63
C TRP A 29 -3.72 11.68 13.93
N ARG A 30 -4.77 10.97 13.46
CA ARG A 30 -6.16 11.40 13.58
C ARG A 30 -7.07 10.26 14.03
N LYS A 31 -6.81 9.70 15.22
CA LYS A 31 -7.57 8.59 15.82
C LYS A 31 -9.09 8.75 15.74
N LEU A 32 -9.60 9.95 16.03
CA LEU A 32 -11.03 10.29 16.05
C LEU A 32 -11.73 10.11 14.68
N TRP A 33 -10.99 10.08 13.58
CA TRP A 33 -11.55 9.87 12.24
C TRP A 33 -11.82 8.39 11.94
N PHE A 34 -11.34 7.49 12.80
CA PHE A 34 -11.40 6.04 12.62
C PHE A 34 -12.18 5.37 13.73
N VAL A 35 -12.04 5.86 14.96
CA VAL A 35 -12.66 5.23 16.12
C VAL A 35 -13.05 6.29 17.15
N ALA A 36 -14.14 6.04 17.87
CA ALA A 36 -14.51 6.81 19.04
C ALA A 36 -13.38 6.78 20.11
N GLU A 37 -13.39 7.73 21.04
CA GLU A 37 -12.31 7.94 22.01
C GLU A 37 -11.86 6.67 22.75
N SER A 38 -12.81 5.79 23.09
CA SER A 38 -12.59 4.53 23.81
C SER A 38 -12.05 3.38 22.96
N GLY A 39 -12.17 3.45 21.63
CA GLY A 39 -11.76 2.33 20.80
C GLY A 39 -10.28 2.39 20.41
N HIS A 40 -9.72 1.23 20.09
CA HIS A 40 -8.30 1.08 19.79
C HIS A 40 -8.12 0.70 18.32
N PHE A 41 -7.33 1.47 17.58
CA PHE A 41 -6.96 1.17 16.21
C PHE A 41 -5.45 0.92 16.15
N GLY A 42 -5.07 -0.35 16.09
CA GLY A 42 -3.67 -0.78 15.98
C GLY A 42 -3.42 -1.45 14.63
N GLY A 43 -2.50 -0.89 13.85
CA GLY A 43 -2.07 -1.45 12.56
C GLY A 43 -0.71 -2.13 12.64
N GLY A 44 -0.52 -3.23 11.90
CA GLY A 44 0.74 -3.95 11.80
C GLY A 44 1.79 -3.23 10.94
N ASN A 45 2.37 -2.14 11.44
CA ASN A 45 3.38 -1.33 10.72
C ASN A 45 4.62 -2.14 10.32
N LEU A 46 4.98 -3.15 11.12
CA LEU A 46 6.16 -3.99 10.88
C LEU A 46 6.03 -4.81 9.58
N CYS A 47 4.83 -5.31 9.30
CA CYS A 47 4.55 -6.07 8.07
C CYS A 47 4.69 -5.18 6.82
N LEU A 48 4.22 -3.92 6.92
CA LEU A 48 4.35 -2.93 5.86
C LEU A 48 5.81 -2.59 5.56
N TRP A 49 6.63 -2.38 6.60
CA TRP A 49 8.07 -2.15 6.42
C TRP A 49 8.78 -3.32 5.75
N LEU A 50 8.43 -4.56 6.12
CA LEU A 50 8.98 -5.76 5.48
C LEU A 50 8.57 -5.87 4.01
N LEU A 51 7.32 -5.55 3.68
CA LEU A 51 6.83 -5.51 2.29
C LEU A 51 7.56 -4.47 1.45
N LEU A 52 7.73 -3.26 1.98
CA LEU A 52 8.49 -2.19 1.32
C LEU A 52 9.94 -2.62 1.10
N LEU A 53 10.60 -3.15 2.13
CA LEU A 53 11.96 -3.66 2.00
C LEU A 53 12.06 -4.75 0.93
N GLY A 54 11.09 -5.67 0.88
CA GLY A 54 11.01 -6.71 -0.14
C GLY A 54 10.86 -6.14 -1.56
N LEU A 55 10.00 -5.13 -1.75
CA LEU A 55 9.83 -4.42 -3.01
C LEU A 55 11.13 -3.72 -3.45
N TYR A 56 11.80 -3.02 -2.54
CA TYR A 56 13.07 -2.34 -2.82
C TYR A 56 14.22 -3.33 -3.09
N ARG A 57 14.24 -4.48 -2.42
CA ARG A 57 15.17 -5.59 -2.72
C ARG A 57 14.80 -6.39 -3.98
N ARG A 58 13.77 -5.96 -4.71
CA ARG A 58 13.28 -6.60 -5.95
C ARG A 58 12.87 -8.06 -5.77
N TRP A 59 12.30 -8.40 -4.62
CA TRP A 59 11.84 -9.76 -4.36
C TRP A 59 10.57 -10.05 -5.18
N ARG A 60 10.60 -11.09 -6.02
CA ARG A 60 9.50 -11.44 -6.93
C ARG A 60 8.17 -11.66 -6.19
N TRP A 61 8.22 -12.26 -5.00
CA TRP A 61 7.06 -12.50 -4.15
C TRP A 61 6.55 -11.25 -3.44
N ALA A 62 7.40 -10.23 -3.23
CA ALA A 62 7.01 -9.02 -2.51
C ALA A 62 5.91 -8.24 -3.26
N LEU A 63 5.91 -8.26 -4.59
CA LEU A 63 4.84 -7.65 -5.37
C LEU A 63 3.50 -8.35 -5.12
N GLY A 64 3.46 -9.68 -5.24
CA GLY A 64 2.25 -10.46 -4.97
C GLY A 64 1.75 -10.29 -3.53
N LEU A 65 2.67 -10.28 -2.56
CA LEU A 65 2.33 -10.04 -1.15
C LEU A 65 1.82 -8.61 -0.91
N THR A 66 2.36 -7.61 -1.61
CA THR A 66 1.87 -6.23 -1.52
C THR A 66 0.46 -6.11 -2.10
N TYR A 67 0.18 -6.78 -3.22
CA TYR A 67 -1.18 -6.87 -3.76
C TYR A 67 -2.15 -7.49 -2.77
N ALA A 68 -1.81 -8.66 -2.22
CA ALA A 68 -2.64 -9.33 -1.23
C ALA A 68 -2.88 -8.46 0.00
N TYR A 69 -1.83 -7.77 0.48
CA TYR A 69 -1.91 -6.86 1.61
C TYR A 69 -2.84 -5.66 1.35
N VAL A 70 -2.74 -5.02 0.18
CA VAL A 70 -3.59 -3.88 -0.20
C VAL A 70 -5.04 -4.31 -0.38
N LEU A 71 -5.29 -5.46 -1.02
CA LEU A 71 -6.63 -6.02 -1.17
C LEU A 71 -7.25 -6.37 0.18
N LEU A 72 -6.48 -6.97 1.09
CA LEU A 72 -6.93 -7.26 2.44
C LEU A 72 -7.29 -5.96 3.19
N GLN A 73 -6.44 -4.92 3.11
CA GLN A 73 -6.75 -3.62 3.71
C GLN A 73 -8.02 -3.00 3.13
N LEU A 74 -8.22 -3.06 1.80
CA LEU A 74 -9.43 -2.55 1.16
C LEU A 74 -10.67 -3.33 1.58
N GLY A 75 -10.58 -4.66 1.71
CA GLY A 75 -11.65 -5.50 2.20
C GLY A 75 -12.05 -5.17 3.63
N VAL A 76 -11.06 -5.03 4.52
CA VAL A 76 -11.29 -4.66 5.93
C VAL A 76 -11.85 -3.25 6.03
N ALA A 77 -11.27 -2.27 5.34
CA ALA A 77 -11.75 -0.89 5.36
C ALA A 77 -13.17 -0.77 4.77
N GLY A 78 -13.47 -1.50 3.68
CA GLY A 78 -14.79 -1.56 3.07
C GLY A 78 -15.84 -2.20 3.98
N TYR A 79 -15.48 -3.29 4.67
CA TYR A 79 -16.35 -3.92 5.66
C TYR A 79 -16.68 -2.99 6.83
N ILE A 80 -15.66 -2.30 7.37
CA ILE A 80 -15.83 -1.34 8.46
C ILE A 80 -16.63 -0.11 8.01
N LEU A 81 -16.44 0.35 6.76
CA LEU A 81 -17.23 1.43 6.16
C LEU A 81 -18.71 1.05 6.07
N LEU A 82 -18.99 -0.16 5.57
CA LEU A 82 -20.37 -0.65 5.44
C LEU A 82 -21.07 -0.69 6.82
N LEU A 83 -20.39 -1.24 7.83
CA LEU A 83 -20.91 -1.33 9.20
C LEU A 83 -21.06 0.04 9.88
N ASN A 84 -20.11 0.95 9.72
CA ASN A 84 -20.21 2.29 10.32
C ASN A 84 -21.24 3.16 9.61
N SER A 85 -21.44 2.99 8.31
CA SER A 85 -22.44 3.75 7.54
C SER A 85 -23.87 3.46 8.01
N THR A 86 -24.16 2.21 8.40
CA THR A 86 -25.48 1.83 8.92
C THR A 86 -25.69 2.24 10.38
N THR A 87 -24.62 2.45 11.14
CA THR A 87 -24.66 2.79 12.57
C THR A 87 -24.35 4.26 12.88
N GLY A 88 -24.05 5.08 11.85
CA GLY A 88 -23.69 6.50 12.00
C GLY A 88 -22.29 6.74 12.56
N GLY A 89 -21.42 5.72 12.53
CA GLY A 89 -20.06 5.79 13.05
C GLY A 89 -19.08 6.54 12.14
N PRO A 90 -17.80 6.68 12.55
CA PRO A 90 -16.79 7.42 11.80
C PRO A 90 -16.42 6.69 10.48
N THR A 91 -16.71 7.33 9.34
CA THR A 91 -16.47 6.78 8.00
C THR A 91 -15.36 7.49 7.23
N LEU A 92 -15.09 8.76 7.55
CA LEU A 92 -14.17 9.62 6.80
C LEU A 92 -12.75 9.06 6.73
N GLY A 93 -12.20 8.60 7.86
CA GLY A 93 -10.86 8.02 7.90
C GLY A 93 -10.74 6.79 7.00
N PHE A 94 -11.72 5.89 7.05
CA PHE A 94 -11.72 4.67 6.24
C PHE A 94 -11.90 4.95 4.74
N ALA A 95 -12.67 5.99 4.38
CA ALA A 95 -12.79 6.43 2.99
C ALA A 95 -11.45 6.95 2.45
N LEU A 96 -10.70 7.74 3.26
CA LEU A 96 -9.37 8.23 2.90
C LEU A 96 -8.35 7.09 2.75
N ILE A 97 -8.30 6.15 3.72
CA ILE A 97 -7.42 4.98 3.64
C ILE A 97 -7.76 4.14 2.40
N SER A 98 -9.03 3.91 2.14
CA SER A 98 -9.47 3.17 0.95
C SER A 98 -9.03 3.88 -0.33
N GLY A 99 -9.20 5.20 -0.41
CA GLY A 99 -8.74 6.00 -1.54
C GLY A 99 -7.23 5.89 -1.77
N LEU A 100 -6.42 6.03 -0.71
CA LEU A 100 -4.96 5.89 -0.80
C LEU A 100 -4.53 4.50 -1.25
N ASN A 101 -5.19 3.46 -0.74
CA ASN A 101 -4.92 2.08 -1.12
C ASN A 101 -5.32 1.80 -2.58
N VAL A 102 -6.46 2.33 -3.04
CA VAL A 102 -6.87 2.22 -4.46
C VAL A 102 -5.87 2.92 -5.38
N VAL A 103 -5.42 4.13 -5.03
CA VAL A 103 -4.39 4.84 -5.81
C VAL A 103 -3.09 4.05 -5.85
N GLY A 104 -2.63 3.56 -4.70
CA GLY A 104 -1.44 2.70 -4.63
C GLY A 104 -1.57 1.44 -5.49
N LEU A 105 -2.73 0.79 -5.46
CA LEU A 105 -3.04 -0.40 -6.26
C LEU A 105 -3.06 -0.10 -7.76
N LEU A 106 -3.66 1.01 -8.17
CA LEU A 106 -3.71 1.46 -9.56
C LEU A 106 -2.30 1.71 -10.10
N VAL A 107 -1.44 2.39 -9.32
CA VAL A 107 -0.05 2.62 -9.70
C VAL A 107 0.72 1.30 -9.79
N LEU A 108 0.52 0.39 -8.83
CA LEU A 108 1.10 -0.97 -8.87
C LEU A 108 0.67 -1.77 -10.12
N TYR A 109 -0.60 -1.64 -10.53
CA TYR A 109 -1.19 -2.41 -11.62
C TYR A 109 -0.83 -1.86 -12.99
N GLN A 110 -0.98 -0.55 -13.18
CA GLN A 110 -0.75 0.08 -14.48
C GLN A 110 0.74 0.29 -14.77
N SER A 111 1.61 0.28 -13.75
CA SER A 111 3.03 0.53 -13.97
C SER A 111 3.75 -0.69 -14.55
N GLY A 112 3.74 -0.77 -15.89
CA GLY A 112 4.56 -1.72 -16.63
C GLY A 112 6.08 -1.49 -16.45
N ALA A 113 6.50 -0.29 -16.01
CA ALA A 113 7.88 0.00 -15.63
C ALA A 113 8.27 -0.70 -14.32
N LEU A 114 7.34 -0.76 -13.35
CA LEU A 114 7.54 -1.41 -12.05
C LEU A 114 7.60 -2.93 -12.21
N HIS A 115 6.72 -3.50 -13.04
CA HIS A 115 6.77 -4.92 -13.42
C HIS A 115 8.08 -5.30 -14.11
N ARG A 116 8.58 -4.47 -15.04
CA ARG A 116 9.89 -4.69 -15.67
C ARG A 116 11.05 -4.54 -14.69
N TYR A 117 10.98 -3.58 -13.78
CA TYR A 117 12.00 -3.35 -12.76
C TYR A 117 12.12 -4.51 -11.78
N LEU A 118 10.99 -5.11 -11.37
CA LEU A 118 10.96 -6.25 -10.45
C LEU A 118 11.16 -7.60 -11.16
N GLY A 119 10.78 -7.69 -12.44
CA GLY A 119 10.97 -8.88 -13.28
C GLY A 119 12.39 -9.04 -13.82
N SER A 120 13.15 -7.94 -13.95
CA SER A 120 14.59 -7.97 -14.28
C SER A 120 15.41 -8.36 -13.05
N SER A 121 15.35 -9.65 -12.72
CA SER A 121 16.20 -10.26 -11.71
C SER A 121 17.68 -10.13 -12.14
N PRO A 122 18.61 -9.69 -11.27
CA PRO A 122 20.04 -9.68 -11.60
C PRO A 122 20.64 -11.08 -11.76
N ILE A 123 19.89 -12.13 -11.43
CA ILE A 123 20.34 -13.53 -11.47
C ILE A 123 20.50 -14.06 -12.90
N SER A 124 19.81 -13.47 -13.89
CA SER A 124 19.94 -13.89 -15.30
C SER A 124 21.21 -13.38 -15.99
N ALA A 125 22.21 -12.91 -15.24
CA ALA A 125 23.52 -12.48 -15.76
C ALA A 125 24.63 -13.52 -15.49
N PHE A 126 24.30 -14.68 -14.93
CA PHE A 126 25.24 -15.75 -14.59
C PHE A 126 24.88 -17.11 -15.22
N GLU A 127 23.92 -17.15 -16.15
CA GLU A 127 23.69 -18.31 -17.03
C GLU A 127 24.17 -18.03 -18.45
#